data_AF-A0AA38I801-F1
#
_entry.id   AF-A0AA38I801-F1
#
_cell.length_a   1.000
_cell.length_b   1.000
_cell.length_c   1.000
_cell.angle_alpha   90.00
_cell.angle_beta   90.00
_cell.angle_gamma   90.00
#
_symmetry.space_group_name_H-M   'P 1'
#
loop_
_entity.id
_entity.type
_entity.pdbx_description
1 polymer ?
#
loop_
_entity_poly.entity_id
_entity_poly.type
_entity_poly.pdbx_seq_one_letter_code
_entity_poly.pdbx_strand_id
1 'polypeptide(L)' 'MKPSTSCLLILVLMVTSTLSKPKCGPNEIYATCGPSCYPTCANKNPGPFCTDECIVGCFCNGGFLRKQGKCVPKDEC' A
#
# COMPACT_ATOMS: atom_id res chain seq x y z
N MET A 1 -20.68 33.86 25.26
CA MET A 1 -20.19 32.47 25.37
C MET A 1 -19.06 32.26 24.39
N LYS A 2 -17.80 32.27 24.84
CA LYS A 2 -16.64 31.95 23.99
C LYS A 2 -16.28 30.48 24.27
N PRO A 3 -16.21 29.60 23.26
CA PRO A 3 -15.79 28.23 23.49
C PRO A 3 -14.39 28.27 24.11
N SER A 4 -14.23 27.61 25.25
CA SER A 4 -12.94 27.51 25.94
C SER A 4 -11.91 26.94 24.96
N THR A 5 -10.71 27.52 24.93
CA THR A 5 -9.57 27.07 24.11
C THR A 5 -9.30 25.58 24.32
N SER A 6 -9.61 25.05 25.51
CA SER A 6 -9.57 23.63 25.85
C SER A 6 -10.50 22.75 24.99
N CYS A 7 -11.73 23.21 24.68
CA CYS A 7 -12.63 22.49 23.75
C CYS A 7 -12.09 22.43 22.33
N LEU A 8 -11.43 23.51 21.87
CA LEU A 8 -10.82 23.55 20.54
C LEU A 8 -9.65 22.55 20.43
N LEU A 9 -8.81 22.47 21.46
CA LEU A 9 -7.70 21.50 21.54
C LEU A 9 -8.20 20.04 21.54
N ILE A 10 -9.26 19.75 22.30
CA ILE A 10 -9.87 18.41 22.34
C ILE A 10 -10.47 18.05 20.97
N LEU A 11 -11.17 18.98 20.31
CA LEU A 11 -11.73 18.74 18.97
C LEU A 11 -10.63 18.46 17.95
N VAL A 12 -9.49 19.19 18.00
CA VAL A 12 -8.33 18.98 17.12
C VAL A 12 -7.67 17.61 17.31
N LEU A 13 -7.57 17.10 18.54
CA LEU A 13 -7.06 15.75 18.80
C LEU A 13 -7.98 14.65 18.24
N MET A 14 -9.30 14.88 18.29
CA MET A 14 -10.29 13.96 17.73
C MET A 14 -10.26 13.97 16.19
N VAL A 15 -10.09 15.15 15.55
CA VAL A 15 -10.03 15.26 14.07
C VAL A 15 -8.68 14.88 13.45
N THR A 16 -7.60 14.83 14.24
CA THR A 16 -6.26 14.44 13.74
C THR A 16 -6.02 12.93 13.72
N SER A 17 -6.93 12.13 14.27
CA SER A 17 -6.68 10.71 14.57
C SER A 17 -7.11 9.69 13.48
N THR A 18 -7.57 10.09 12.28
CA THR A 18 -8.19 9.12 11.36
C THR A 18 -7.70 9.09 9.90
N LEU A 19 -6.60 9.75 9.53
CA LEU A 19 -5.99 9.52 8.21
C LEU A 19 -4.84 8.52 8.29
N SER A 20 -5.11 7.29 8.73
CA SER A 20 -4.15 6.20 8.56
C SER A 20 -4.16 5.78 7.09
N LYS A 21 -3.16 6.22 6.32
CA LYS A 21 -2.88 5.58 5.03
C LYS A 21 -2.79 4.06 5.25
N PRO A 22 -3.33 3.23 4.34
CA PRO A 22 -3.13 1.79 4.40
C PRO A 22 -1.63 1.51 4.51
N LYS A 23 -1.22 0.84 5.59
CA LYS A 23 0.19 0.55 5.87
C LYS A 23 0.62 -0.63 5.01
N CYS A 24 1.38 -0.35 3.95
CA CYS A 24 2.13 -1.38 3.23
C CYS A 24 3.42 -1.74 3.97
N GLY A 25 3.96 -2.91 3.67
CA GLY A 25 5.24 -3.37 4.19
C GLY A 25 6.45 -2.65 3.57
N PRO A 26 7.66 -3.04 3.98
CA PRO A 26 8.89 -2.56 3.34
C PRO A 26 8.90 -2.89 1.84
N ASN A 27 9.38 -1.94 1.04
CA ASN A 27 9.48 -2.05 -0.42
C ASN A 27 8.14 -2.27 -1.14
N GLU A 28 7.05 -1.79 -0.54
CA GLU A 28 5.72 -1.82 -1.12
C GLU A 28 5.13 -0.42 -1.26
N ILE A 29 4.29 -0.25 -2.27
CA ILE A 29 3.52 0.96 -2.52
C ILE A 29 2.02 0.63 -2.54
N TYR A 30 1.23 1.43 -1.84
CA TYR A 30 -0.21 1.34 -1.92
C TYR A 30 -0.69 1.97 -3.22
N ALA A 31 -1.52 1.26 -3.98
CA ALA A 31 -2.18 1.76 -5.16
C ALA A 31 -3.68 1.42 -5.13
N THR A 32 -4.51 2.37 -5.55
CA THR A 32 -5.95 2.17 -5.76
C THR A 32 -6.26 1.58 -7.14
N CYS A 33 -5.26 1.57 -8.03
CA CYS A 33 -5.30 0.84 -9.28
C CYS A 33 -3.90 0.31 -9.56
N GLY A 34 -3.65 -0.93 -9.15
CA GLY A 34 -2.46 -1.70 -9.51
C GLY A 34 -2.80 -2.82 -10.47
N PRO A 35 -1.78 -3.50 -11.02
CA PRO A 35 -1.97 -4.51 -12.05
C PRO A 35 -2.60 -5.79 -11.47
N SER A 36 -3.49 -6.42 -12.25
CA SER A 36 -4.13 -7.71 -11.93
C SER A 36 -3.14 -8.87 -11.84
N CYS A 37 -2.09 -8.82 -12.67
CA CYS A 37 -0.92 -9.67 -12.52
C CYS A 37 0.30 -8.85 -12.12
N TYR A 38 1.03 -9.36 -11.15
CA TYR A 38 2.33 -8.82 -10.78
C TYR A 38 3.36 -9.94 -10.72
N PRO A 39 4.62 -9.68 -11.10
CA PRO A 39 5.65 -10.69 -11.06
C PRO A 39 5.99 -11.06 -9.61
N THR A 40 6.30 -12.33 -9.39
CA THR A 40 6.72 -12.90 -8.11
C THR A 40 8.03 -13.67 -8.30
N CYS A 41 8.69 -14.08 -7.21
CA CYS A 41 9.88 -14.92 -7.36
C CYS A 41 9.55 -16.29 -7.99
N ALA A 42 8.35 -16.82 -7.74
CA ALA A 42 7.90 -18.09 -8.32
C ALA A 42 7.46 -17.96 -9.79
N ASN A 43 6.96 -16.77 -10.17
CA ASN A 43 6.53 -16.48 -11.54
C ASN A 43 6.98 -15.07 -11.94
N LYS A 44 8.13 -14.98 -12.60
CA LYS A 44 8.73 -13.71 -13.05
C LYS A 44 8.01 -13.09 -14.23
N ASN A 45 7.26 -13.88 -15.00
CA ASN A 45 6.52 -13.44 -16.17
C ASN A 45 5.09 -14.00 -16.11
N PRO A 46 4.20 -13.39 -15.30
CA PRO A 46 2.79 -13.77 -15.34
C PRO A 46 2.30 -13.59 -16.78
N GLY A 47 1.76 -14.67 -17.35
CA GLY A 47 1.41 -14.74 -18.78
C GLY A 47 0.37 -13.69 -19.20
N PRO A 48 -0.03 -13.67 -20.47
CA PRO A 48 -0.86 -12.59 -21.05
C PRO A 48 -2.28 -12.50 -20.47
N PHE A 49 -2.69 -13.43 -19.60
CA PHE A 49 -4.04 -13.53 -19.02
C PHE A 49 -4.26 -12.55 -17.87
N CYS A 50 -3.72 -11.35 -17.98
CA CYS A 50 -3.97 -10.27 -17.03
C CYS A 50 -5.22 -9.53 -17.47
N THR A 51 -6.13 -9.32 -16.55
CA THR A 51 -7.34 -8.51 -16.80
C THR A 51 -7.00 -7.03 -16.68
N ASP A 52 -7.75 -6.17 -17.36
CA ASP A 52 -7.66 -4.70 -17.20
C ASP A 52 -8.29 -4.20 -15.88
N GLU A 53 -8.57 -5.11 -14.94
CA GLU A 53 -9.14 -4.78 -13.65
C GLU A 53 -8.10 -4.11 -12.74
N CYS A 54 -8.47 -2.96 -12.17
CA CYS A 54 -7.68 -2.27 -11.15
C CYS A 54 -7.72 -3.04 -9.82
N ILE A 55 -6.59 -3.58 -9.39
CA ILE A 55 -6.49 -4.18 -8.06
C ILE A 55 -6.08 -3.11 -7.05
N VAL A 56 -6.88 -2.96 -6.00
CA VAL A 56 -6.57 -2.07 -4.87
C VAL A 56 -5.70 -2.84 -3.87
N GLY A 57 -4.53 -2.33 -3.52
CA GLY A 57 -3.66 -3.02 -2.56
C GLY A 57 -2.23 -2.50 -2.48
N CYS A 58 -1.39 -3.27 -1.81
CA CYS A 58 0.05 -3.04 -1.71
C CYS A 58 0.79 -3.85 -2.78
N PHE A 59 1.63 -3.19 -3.55
CA PHE A 59 2.40 -3.77 -4.65
C PHE A 59 3.89 -3.58 -4.42
N CYS A 60 4.73 -4.54 -4.83
CA CYS A 60 6.18 -4.38 -4.72
C CYS A 60 6.66 -3.20 -5.56
N ASN A 61 7.61 -2.42 -5.02
CA ASN A 61 8.29 -1.37 -5.75
C ASN A 61 9.04 -1.93 -6.98
N GLY A 62 9.33 -1.07 -7.95
CA GLY A 62 10.14 -1.43 -9.11
C GLY A 62 11.48 -2.02 -8.68
N GLY A 63 11.85 -3.18 -9.25
CA GLY A 63 13.08 -3.91 -8.87
C GLY A 63 12.89 -4.94 -7.76
N PHE A 64 11.71 -5.01 -7.15
CA PHE A 64 11.36 -6.00 -6.12
C PHE A 64 10.34 -7.01 -6.63
N LEU A 65 10.36 -8.22 -6.08
CA LEU A 65 9.41 -9.29 -6.37
C LEU A 65 8.90 -9.90 -5.07
N ARG A 66 7.65 -10.39 -5.12
CA ARG A 66 7.02 -10.97 -3.94
C ARG A 66 7.54 -12.41 -3.70
N LYS A 67 8.07 -12.66 -2.50
CA LYS A 67 8.53 -13.95 -1.97
C LYS A 67 7.92 -14.12 -0.59
N GLN A 68 7.06 -15.12 -0.40
CA GLN A 68 6.44 -15.45 0.90
C GLN A 68 5.80 -14.22 1.60
N GLY A 69 5.09 -13.37 0.84
CA GLY A 69 4.42 -12.19 1.37
C GLY A 69 5.30 -10.97 1.61
N LYS A 70 6.59 -11.01 1.26
CA LYS A 70 7.53 -9.88 1.35
C LYS A 70 8.05 -9.50 -0.02
N CYS A 71 8.34 -8.22 -0.23
CA CYS A 71 9.01 -7.74 -1.43
C CYS A 71 10.52 -7.75 -1.23
N VAL A 72 11.21 -8.63 -1.95
CA VAL A 72 12.67 -8.77 -1.94
C VAL A 72 13.27 -8.27 -3.25
N PRO A 73 14.52 -7.79 -3.29
CA PRO A 73 15.20 -7.48 -4.54
C PRO A 73 15.12 -8.64 -5.53
N LYS A 74 15.01 -8.35 -6.83
CA LYS A 74 14.98 -9.39 -7.89
C LYS A 74 16.14 -10.37 -7.82
N ASP A 75 17.30 -9.90 -7.34
CA ASP A 75 18.53 -10.68 -7.21
C ASP A 75 18.54 -11.59 -5.96
N GLU A 76 17.60 -11.40 -5.03
CA GLU A 76 17.38 -12.21 -3.83
C GLU A 76 16.20 -13.18 -3.96
N CYS A 77 15.56 -13.19 -5.13
CA CYS A 77 14.76 -14.33 -5.57
C CYS A 77 15.71 -15.51 -5.81
#